data_AF-A0A4V2B2K1-F1
#
_entry.id   AF-A0A4V2B2K1-F1
#
_cell.length_a   1.000
_cell.length_b   1.000
_cell.length_c   1.000
_cell.angle_alpha   90.00
_cell.angle_beta   90.00
_cell.angle_gamma   90.00
#
_symmetry.space_group_name_H-M   'P 1'
#
loop_
_entity.id
_entity.type
_entity.pdbx_description
1 polymer ?
#
loop_
_entity_poly.entity_id
_entity_poly.type
_entity_poly.pdbx_seq_one_letter_code
_entity_poly.pdbx_strand_id
1 'polypeptide(L)'
;MSPLVRSFLFMAGALAFFALHIFVVGPHIQGKGLEVAVFMITRVLTGVILGYLLTRFAGRNRFQSVSSIILVFLIDQVIFKGVWALQDQKIHPELWEGLSNQALFSGLASGFMFFMPVILVVGFIGTEAGLRYRALRA
;
A
#
# COMPACT_ATOMS: atom_id res chain seq x y z
N MET A 1 -11.83 18.20 -14.59
CA MET A 1 -10.81 17.90 -13.55
C MET A 1 -9.46 17.64 -14.20
N SER A 2 -8.37 18.20 -13.67
CA SER A 2 -7.03 18.03 -14.25
C SER A 2 -6.45 16.64 -13.96
N PRO A 3 -5.49 16.14 -14.76
CA PRO A 3 -4.79 14.88 -14.50
C PRO A 3 -4.11 14.82 -13.12
N LEU A 4 -3.56 15.94 -12.66
CA LEU A 4 -2.91 16.04 -11.35
C LEU A 4 -3.89 15.78 -10.21
N VAL A 5 -5.06 16.44 -10.24
CA VAL A 5 -6.09 16.28 -9.21
C VAL A 5 -6.60 14.84 -9.19
N ARG A 6 -6.79 14.21 -10.36
CA ARG A 6 -7.16 12.78 -10.44
C ARG A 6 -6.13 11.88 -9.78
N SER A 7 -4.84 12.06 -10.09
CA SER A 7 -3.77 11.27 -9.45
C SER A 7 -3.78 11.43 -7.93
N PHE A 8 -3.90 12.67 -7.46
CA PHE A 8 -3.96 12.96 -6.03
C PHE A 8 -5.14 12.24 -5.36
N LEU A 9 -6.34 12.35 -5.92
CA LEU A 9 -7.54 11.71 -5.36
C LEU A 9 -7.43 10.18 -5.33
N PHE A 10 -6.89 9.55 -6.38
CA PHE A 10 -6.69 8.10 -6.40
C PHE A 10 -5.66 7.65 -5.37
N MET A 11 -4.55 8.38 -5.24
CA MET A 11 -3.53 8.08 -4.22
C MET A 11 -4.07 8.30 -2.81
N ALA A 12 -4.77 9.41 -2.56
CA ALA A 12 -5.42 9.69 -1.28
C ALA A 12 -6.46 8.62 -0.94
N GLY A 13 -7.25 8.16 -1.91
CA GLY A 13 -8.20 7.07 -1.73
C GLY A 13 -7.51 5.74 -1.37
N ALA A 14 -6.41 5.40 -2.04
CA ALA A 14 -5.63 4.20 -1.72
C ALA A 14 -4.99 4.29 -0.32
N LEU A 15 -4.44 5.44 0.05
CA LEU A 15 -3.89 5.68 1.39
C LEU A 15 -4.97 5.62 2.47
N ALA A 16 -6.14 6.22 2.23
CA ALA A 16 -7.26 6.15 3.16
C ALA A 16 -7.74 4.72 3.35
N PHE A 17 -7.85 3.95 2.27
CA PHE A 17 -8.15 2.52 2.34
C PHE A 17 -7.10 1.77 3.17
N PHE A 18 -5.81 1.97 2.91
CA PHE A 18 -4.74 1.31 3.66
C PHE A 18 -4.72 1.66 5.14
N ALA A 19 -4.92 2.93 5.50
CA ALA A 19 -5.03 3.36 6.88
C ALA A 19 -6.22 2.70 7.57
N LEU A 20 -7.43 2.78 6.99
CA LEU A 20 -8.62 2.12 7.52
C LEU A 20 -8.40 0.62 7.69
N HIS A 21 -7.80 -0.02 6.69
CA HIS A 21 -7.54 -1.44 6.69
C HIS A 21 -6.58 -1.84 7.82
N ILE A 22 -5.52 -1.07 8.09
CA ILE A 22 -4.61 -1.32 9.22
C ILE A 22 -5.27 -1.03 10.56
N PHE A 23 -5.87 0.14 10.76
CA PHE A 23 -6.32 0.57 12.08
C PHE A 23 -7.65 -0.06 12.51
N VAL A 24 -8.52 -0.41 11.57
CA VAL A 24 -9.82 -1.03 11.87
C VAL A 24 -9.75 -2.55 11.78
N VAL A 25 -9.15 -3.09 10.72
CA VAL A 25 -9.16 -4.55 10.48
C VAL A 25 -7.94 -5.22 11.09
N GLY A 26 -6.78 -4.56 11.10
CA GLY A 26 -5.52 -5.11 11.61
C GLY A 26 -5.60 -5.73 13.01
N PRO A 27 -6.21 -5.07 14.03
CA PRO A 27 -6.35 -5.64 15.37
C PRO A 27 -7.15 -6.94 15.43
N HIS A 28 -8.02 -7.20 14.45
CA HIS A 28 -8.88 -8.38 14.42
C HIS A 28 -8.24 -9.58 13.72
N ILE A 29 -7.08 -9.39 13.08
CA ILE A 29 -6.38 -10.43 12.31
C ILE A 29 -5.28 -11.01 13.19
N GLN A 30 -5.67 -11.68 14.27
CA GLN A 30 -4.74 -12.33 15.20
C GLN A 30 -4.65 -13.84 14.90
N GLY A 31 -3.91 -14.18 13.84
CA GLY A 31 -3.33 -15.53 13.69
C GLY A 31 -4.10 -16.56 12.84
N LYS A 32 -5.26 -16.22 12.27
CA LYS A 32 -5.96 -17.14 11.35
C LYS A 32 -5.44 -16.94 9.92
N GLY A 33 -4.86 -17.98 9.33
CA GLY A 33 -4.21 -17.91 8.01
C GLY A 33 -5.11 -17.37 6.89
N LEU A 34 -6.43 -17.64 6.95
CA LEU A 34 -7.39 -17.12 5.96
C LEU A 34 -7.59 -15.60 6.08
N GLU A 35 -7.73 -15.07 7.30
CA GLU A 35 -7.94 -13.64 7.55
C GLU A 35 -6.69 -12.84 7.14
N VAL A 36 -5.50 -13.37 7.42
CA VAL A 36 -4.23 -12.81 6.96
C VAL A 36 -4.13 -12.83 5.43
N ALA A 37 -4.52 -13.93 4.79
CA ALA A 37 -4.51 -14.04 3.33
C ALA A 37 -5.45 -13.03 2.69
N VAL A 38 -6.70 -12.94 3.17
CA VAL A 38 -7.67 -11.94 2.71
C VAL A 38 -7.12 -10.53 2.90
N PHE A 39 -6.51 -10.26 4.06
CA PHE A 39 -5.92 -8.96 4.35
C PHE A 39 -4.80 -8.57 3.38
N MET A 40 -3.97 -9.53 2.97
CA MET A 40 -2.92 -9.27 1.99
C MET A 40 -3.49 -9.12 0.57
N ILE A 41 -4.45 -9.98 0.20
CA ILE A 41 -5.08 -9.96 -1.13
C ILE A 41 -5.77 -8.62 -1.39
N THR A 42 -6.56 -8.11 -0.43
CA THR A 42 -7.25 -6.83 -0.61
C THR A 42 -6.27 -5.70 -0.88
N ARG A 43 -5.14 -5.67 -0.18
CA ARG A 43 -4.11 -4.64 -0.34
C ARG A 43 -3.38 -4.75 -1.69
N VAL A 44 -3.11 -5.97 -2.13
CA VAL A 44 -2.57 -6.24 -3.48
C VAL A 44 -3.54 -5.74 -4.55
N LEU A 45 -4.84 -6.05 -4.41
CA LEU A 45 -5.87 -5.58 -5.33
C LEU A 45 -5.96 -4.05 -5.36
N THR A 46 -5.85 -3.36 -4.22
CA THR A 46 -5.79 -1.90 -4.19
C THR A 46 -4.62 -1.37 -5.02
N GLY A 47 -3.45 -1.99 -4.94
CA GLY A 47 -2.28 -1.63 -5.76
C GLY A 47 -2.54 -1.80 -7.27
N VAL A 48 -3.13 -2.93 -7.67
CA VAL A 48 -3.51 -3.20 -9.06
C VAL A 48 -4.54 -2.15 -9.54
N ILE A 49 -5.59 -1.91 -8.77
CA ILE A 49 -6.64 -0.94 -9.09
C ILE A 49 -6.04 0.47 -9.21
N LEU A 50 -5.16 0.86 -8.29
CA LEU A 50 -4.50 2.17 -8.34
C LEU A 50 -3.68 2.33 -9.63
N GLY A 51 -2.88 1.33 -10.03
CA GLY A 51 -2.14 1.36 -11.28
C GLY A 51 -3.03 1.47 -12.51
N TYR A 52 -4.16 0.76 -12.52
CA TYR A 52 -5.19 0.88 -13.55
C TYR A 52 -5.76 2.30 -13.60
N LEU A 53 -6.18 2.87 -12.47
CA LEU A 53 -6.80 4.19 -12.41
C LEU A 53 -5.84 5.31 -12.83
N LEU A 54 -4.57 5.25 -12.40
CA LEU A 54 -3.55 6.24 -12.72
C LEU A 54 -3.24 6.30 -14.22
N THR A 55 -3.09 5.13 -14.84
CA THR A 55 -2.82 5.06 -16.29
C THR A 55 -4.06 5.41 -17.11
N ARG A 56 -5.22 4.85 -16.73
CA ARG A 56 -6.47 4.98 -17.49
C ARG A 56 -7.05 6.39 -17.43
N PHE A 57 -7.22 6.94 -16.23
CA PHE A 57 -7.98 8.17 -16.02
C PHE A 57 -7.08 9.37 -15.73
N ALA A 58 -5.93 9.17 -15.08
CA ALA A 58 -4.98 10.25 -14.84
C ALA A 58 -3.92 10.40 -15.93
N GLY A 59 -3.94 9.54 -16.96
CA GLY A 59 -3.08 9.67 -18.14
C GLY A 59 -1.60 9.44 -17.85
N ARG A 60 -1.26 8.83 -16.71
CA ARG A 60 0.13 8.59 -16.29
C ARG A 60 0.79 7.53 -17.17
N ASN A 61 2.10 7.68 -17.36
CA ASN A 61 2.90 6.65 -18.03
C ASN A 61 3.27 5.51 -17.06
N ARG A 62 3.96 4.48 -17.56
CA ARG A 62 4.33 3.29 -16.78
C ARG A 62 5.13 3.64 -15.54
N PHE A 63 6.24 4.36 -15.76
CA PHE A 63 7.16 4.74 -14.70
C PHE A 63 6.46 5.56 -13.61
N GLN A 64 5.72 6.60 -13.99
CA GLN A 64 4.97 7.44 -13.06
C GLN A 64 3.96 6.65 -12.23
N SER A 65 3.26 5.69 -12.86
CA SER A 65 2.24 4.88 -12.17
C SER A 65 2.89 3.93 -11.18
N VAL A 66 3.93 3.20 -11.60
CA VAL A 66 4.68 2.28 -10.73
C VAL A 66 5.35 3.04 -9.58
N SER A 67 6.02 4.16 -9.83
CA SER A 67 6.61 4.99 -8.77
C SER A 67 5.57 5.50 -7.77
N SER A 68 4.37 5.88 -8.24
CA SER A 68 3.28 6.31 -7.35
C SER A 68 2.79 5.17 -6.46
N ILE A 69 2.69 3.95 -7.01
CA ILE A 69 2.30 2.76 -6.26
C ILE A 69 3.36 2.41 -5.22
N ILE A 70 4.64 2.40 -5.59
CA ILE A 70 5.76 2.20 -4.66
C ILE A 70 5.68 3.20 -3.51
N LEU A 71 5.45 4.48 -3.80
CA LEU A 71 5.33 5.51 -2.78
C LEU A 71 4.16 5.25 -1.82
N VAL A 72 2.99 4.87 -2.35
CA VAL A 72 1.81 4.56 -1.52
C VAL A 72 2.08 3.34 -0.63
N PHE A 73 2.70 2.28 -1.16
CA PHE A 73 3.08 1.11 -0.36
C PHE A 73 4.19 1.41 0.66
N LEU A 74 5.12 2.31 0.35
CA LEU A 74 6.15 2.76 1.30
C LEU A 74 5.50 3.48 2.49
N ILE A 75 4.59 4.42 2.22
CA ILE A 75 3.85 5.13 3.27
C ILE A 75 3.07 4.13 4.13
N ASP A 76 2.40 3.18 3.51
CA ASP A 76 1.70 2.14 4.26
C ASP A 76 2.63 1.31 5.17
N GLN A 77 3.71 0.77 4.62
CA GLN A 77 4.59 -0.15 5.34
C GLN A 77 5.40 0.54 6.44
N VAL A 78 5.81 1.78 6.22
CA VAL A 78 6.68 2.50 7.17
C VAL A 78 5.86 3.42 8.07
N ILE A 79 4.93 4.21 7.52
CA ILE A 79 4.20 5.20 8.30
C ILE A 79 3.00 4.57 8.99
N PHE A 80 2.06 3.97 8.25
CA PHE A 80 0.83 3.46 8.88
C PHE A 80 1.11 2.29 9.82
N LYS A 81 1.89 1.30 9.37
CA LYS A 81 2.30 0.21 10.27
C LYS A 81 3.19 0.69 11.42
N GLY A 82 4.03 1.69 11.19
CA GLY A 82 4.85 2.29 12.25
C GLY A 82 4.00 2.96 13.32
N VAL A 83 3.03 3.78 12.92
CA VAL A 83 2.08 4.41 13.85
C VAL A 83 1.25 3.36 14.57
N TRP A 84 0.76 2.34 13.86
CA TRP A 84 0.02 1.24 14.49
C TRP A 84 0.87 0.50 15.52
N ALA A 85 2.12 0.16 15.20
CA ALA A 85 3.00 -0.53 16.13
C ALA A 85 3.38 0.33 17.34
N LEU A 86 3.55 1.65 17.17
CA LEU A 86 3.73 2.58 18.29
C LEU A 86 2.48 2.69 19.18
N GLN A 87 1.28 2.55 18.60
CA GLN A 87 0.04 2.49 19.37
C GLN A 87 -0.07 1.16 20.10
N ASP A 88 0.23 0.05 19.43
CA ASP A 88 0.24 -1.29 20.01
C ASP A 88 1.22 -1.39 21.18
N GLN A 89 2.44 -0.84 21.03
CA GLN A 89 3.42 -0.73 22.11
C GLN A 89 2.93 0.04 23.33
N LYS A 90 2.05 1.03 23.15
CA LYS A 90 1.45 1.75 24.28
C LYS A 90 0.37 0.95 25.00
N ILE A 91 -0.32 0.07 24.29
CA ILE A 91 -1.42 -0.75 24.82
C ILE A 91 -0.87 -2.05 25.44
N HIS A 92 0.15 -2.63 24.83
CA HIS A 92 0.77 -3.91 25.19
C HIS A 92 2.30 -3.79 25.36
N PRO A 93 2.79 -2.97 26.30
CA PRO A 93 4.23 -2.70 26.43
C PRO A 93 5.08 -3.96 26.64
N GLU A 94 4.52 -5.01 27.25
CA GLU A 94 5.15 -6.30 27.51
C GLU A 94 5.59 -7.05 26.23
N LEU A 95 4.91 -6.83 25.10
CA LEU A 95 5.24 -7.48 23.82
C LEU A 95 6.42 -6.81 23.09
N TRP A 96 6.83 -5.63 23.55
CA TRP A 96 7.78 -4.75 22.86
C TRP A 96 8.97 -4.37 23.74
N GLU A 97 9.16 -5.05 24.87
CA GLU A 97 10.28 -4.79 25.77
C GLU A 97 11.62 -4.92 25.04
N GLY A 98 12.48 -3.90 25.20
CA GLY A 98 13.81 -3.86 24.60
C GLY A 98 13.89 -3.39 23.14
N LEU A 99 12.76 -3.11 22.48
CA LEU A 99 12.72 -2.63 21.10
C LEU A 99 12.70 -1.09 21.04
N SER A 100 13.76 -0.50 20.47
CA SER A 100 13.81 0.94 20.25
C SER A 100 12.96 1.37 19.04
N ASN A 101 12.46 2.61 19.05
CA ASN A 101 11.72 3.17 17.91
C ASN A 101 12.54 3.11 16.61
N GLN A 102 13.86 3.32 16.70
CA GLN A 102 14.74 3.23 15.53
C GLN A 102 14.80 1.81 14.96
N ALA A 103 14.90 0.79 15.82
CA ALA A 103 14.88 -0.61 15.41
C ALA A 103 13.54 -1.01 14.78
N LEU A 104 12.44 -0.43 15.27
CA LEU A 104 11.11 -0.64 14.72
C LEU A 104 10.98 -0.08 13.29
N PHE A 105 11.29 1.21 13.09
CA PHE A 105 11.17 1.82 11.77
C PHE A 105 12.17 1.25 10.76
N SER A 106 13.38 0.87 11.19
CA SER A 106 14.34 0.19 10.32
C SER A 106 13.87 -1.21 9.93
N GLY A 107 13.24 -1.96 10.84
CA GLY A 107 12.59 -3.25 10.57
C GLY A 107 11.43 -3.13 9.58
N LEU A 108 10.62 -2.09 9.68
CA LEU A 108 9.53 -1.82 8.72
C LEU A 108 10.06 -1.42 7.34
N ALA A 109 11.11 -0.59 7.30
CA ALA A 109 11.76 -0.20 6.05
C ALA A 109 12.44 -1.40 5.36
N SER A 110 13.14 -2.25 6.11
CA SER A 110 13.74 -3.47 5.56
C SER A 110 12.68 -4.49 5.11
N GLY A 111 11.56 -4.60 5.84
CA GLY A 111 10.39 -5.36 5.42
C GLY A 111 9.82 -4.85 4.10
N PHE A 112 9.68 -3.54 3.91
CA PHE A 112 9.28 -2.95 2.63
C PHE A 112 10.24 -3.33 1.49
N MET A 113 11.54 -3.29 1.72
CA MET A 113 12.54 -3.69 0.73
C MET A 113 12.39 -5.16 0.33
N PHE A 114 12.10 -6.05 1.28
CA PHE A 114 11.83 -7.46 1.01
C PHE A 114 10.58 -7.66 0.12
N PHE A 115 9.52 -6.87 0.34
CA PHE A 115 8.28 -6.95 -0.46
C PHE A 115 8.31 -6.13 -1.76
N MET A 116 9.38 -5.39 -2.03
CA MET A 116 9.49 -4.53 -3.20
C MET A 116 9.27 -5.26 -4.53
N PRO A 117 9.81 -6.48 -4.78
CA PRO A 117 9.54 -7.22 -6.00
C PRO A 117 8.05 -7.48 -6.23
N VAL A 118 7.31 -7.81 -5.17
CA VAL A 118 5.85 -8.03 -5.24
C VAL A 118 5.13 -6.73 -5.59
N ILE A 119 5.50 -5.62 -4.94
CA ILE A 119 4.93 -4.29 -5.23
C ILE A 119 5.17 -3.88 -6.68
N LEU A 120 6.35 -4.18 -7.23
CA LEU A 120 6.67 -3.93 -8.63
C LEU A 120 5.78 -4.74 -9.57
N VAL A 121 5.61 -6.05 -9.31
CA VAL A 121 4.72 -6.91 -10.10
C VAL A 121 3.28 -6.41 -10.06
N VAL A 122 2.77 -6.10 -8.86
CA VAL A 122 1.43 -5.54 -8.66
C VAL A 122 1.25 -4.23 -9.42
N GLY A 123 2.22 -3.34 -9.31
CA GLY A 123 2.22 -2.06 -9.99
C GLY A 123 2.24 -2.21 -11.50
N PHE A 124 3.03 -3.14 -12.02
CA PHE A 124 3.11 -3.45 -13.44
C PHE A 124 1.79 -4.01 -13.98
N ILE A 125 1.19 -4.99 -13.31
CA ILE A 125 -0.09 -5.60 -13.71
C ILE A 125 -1.18 -4.54 -13.85
N GLY A 126 -1.36 -3.70 -12.81
CA GLY A 126 -2.36 -2.64 -12.83
C GLY A 126 -2.12 -1.62 -13.95
N THR A 127 -0.86 -1.21 -14.11
CA THR A 127 -0.44 -0.25 -15.14
C THR A 127 -0.70 -0.77 -16.56
N GLU A 128 -0.30 -2.02 -16.86
CA GLU A 128 -0.54 -2.62 -18.18
C GLU A 128 -2.03 -2.78 -18.49
N ALA A 129 -2.83 -3.18 -17.49
CA ALA A 129 -4.28 -3.28 -17.66
C ALA A 129 -4.90 -1.93 -18.10
N GLY A 130 -4.50 -0.82 -17.48
CA GLY A 130 -5.03 0.50 -17.83
C GLY A 130 -4.51 1.04 -19.15
N LEU A 131 -3.26 0.72 -19.53
CA LEU A 131 -2.72 1.06 -20.85
C LEU A 131 -3.41 0.29 -21.98
N ARG A 132 -3.59 -1.03 -21.82
CA ARG A 132 -4.33 -1.86 -22.79
C ARG A 132 -5.74 -1.33 -23.01
N TYR A 133 -6.42 -0.96 -21.93
CA TYR A 133 -7.75 -0.37 -22.02
C TYR A 133 -7.74 0.93 -22.84
N ARG A 134 -6.76 1.81 -22.63
CA ARG A 134 -6.65 3.06 -23.40
C ARG A 134 -6.41 2.80 -24.88
N ALA A 135 -5.55 1.83 -25.20
CA ALA A 135 -5.27 1.46 -26.60
C ALA A 135 -6.51 0.92 -27.33
N LEU A 136 -7.37 0.16 -26.64
CA LEU A 136 -8.61 -0.36 -27.21
C LEU A 136 -9.70 0.69 -27.44
N ARG A 137 -9.54 1.91 -26.90
CA ARG A 137 -10.52 3.01 -27.02
C ARG A 137 -10.00 4.22 -27.79
N ALA A 138 -8.77 4.15 -28.30
CA ALA A 138 -8.19 5.15 -29.18
C ALA A 138 -8.52 4.79 -30.63
#